data_AF-K1J7F3-F1
#
_entry.id   AF-K1J7F3-F1
#
_cell.length_a   1.000
_cell.length_b   1.000
_cell.length_c   1.000
_cell.angle_alpha   90.00
_cell.angle_beta   90.00
_cell.angle_gamma   90.00
#
_symmetry.space_group_name_H-M   'P 1'
#
loop_
_entity.id
_entity.type
_entity.pdbx_description
1 polymer ?
#
loop_
_entity_poly.entity_id
_entity_poly.type
_entity_poly.pdbx_seq_one_letter_code
_entity_poly.pdbx_strand_id
1 'polypeptide(L)' 'MMSNLIEINSSLLFDEYLQSLGVPSTLLDQEQDIYLQEHHLAAVRQIQGELRFYLRANALTKQ' A
#
# COMPACT_ATOMS: atom_id res chain seq x y z
N MET A 1 -12.96 -11.77 -3.57
CA MET A 1 -11.89 -12.14 -4.53
C MET A 1 -10.76 -11.14 -4.37
N MET A 2 -9.66 -11.56 -3.72
CA MET A 2 -8.44 -10.76 -3.44
C MET A 2 -7.59 -10.62 -4.72
N SER A 3 -8.16 -10.11 -5.82
CA SER A 3 -7.57 -10.40 -7.13
C SER A 3 -6.41 -9.50 -7.52
N ASN A 4 -6.15 -8.38 -6.84
CA ASN A 4 -5.27 -7.34 -7.37
C ASN A 4 -4.37 -6.70 -6.30
N LEU A 5 -3.77 -7.44 -5.37
CA LEU A 5 -2.75 -6.89 -4.45
C LEU A 5 -1.35 -7.30 -4.92
N ILE A 6 -0.44 -6.34 -5.04
CA ILE A 6 0.96 -6.53 -5.44
C ILE A 6 1.83 -6.24 -4.22
N GLU A 7 2.62 -7.24 -3.82
CA GLU A 7 3.56 -7.12 -2.72
C GLU A 7 4.77 -6.27 -3.13
N ILE A 8 5.10 -5.29 -2.30
CA ILE A 8 6.29 -4.44 -2.44
C ILE A 8 7.25 -4.81 -1.32
N ASN A 9 8.38 -5.44 -1.69
CA ASN A 9 9.39 -5.91 -0.74
C ASN A 9 10.30 -4.80 -0.18
N SER A 10 9.92 -3.53 -0.34
CA SER A 10 10.68 -2.37 0.14
C SER A 10 9.74 -1.32 0.70
N SER A 11 9.88 -1.02 1.99
CA SER A 11 9.11 0.03 2.66
C SER A 11 9.36 1.41 2.05
N LEU A 12 10.60 1.68 1.61
CA LEU A 12 10.94 2.92 0.93
C LEU A 12 10.19 3.07 -0.39
N LEU A 13 10.26 2.05 -1.26
CA LEU A 13 9.55 2.08 -2.55
C LEU A 13 8.05 2.18 -2.33
N PHE A 14 7.51 1.48 -1.33
CA PHE A 14 6.10 1.56 -0.99
C PHE A 14 5.68 2.97 -0.59
N ASP A 15 6.44 3.64 0.29
CA ASP A 15 6.18 5.02 0.69
C ASP A 15 6.29 5.99 -0.51
N GLU A 16 7.31 5.85 -1.36
CA GLU A 16 7.46 6.65 -2.58
C GLU A 16 6.28 6.49 -3.54
N TYR A 17 5.75 5.27 -3.69
CA TYR A 17 4.55 5.02 -4.48
C TYR A 17 3.32 5.69 -3.89
N LEU A 18 3.12 5.60 -2.58
CA LEU A 18 2.03 6.26 -1.88
C LEU A 18 2.09 7.79 -2.09
N GLN A 19 3.28 8.39 -1.94
CA GLN A 19 3.49 9.81 -2.20
C GLN A 19 3.19 10.19 -3.66
N SER A 20 3.60 9.37 -4.64
CA SER A 20 3.30 9.57 -6.07
C SER A 20 1.79 9.49 -6.38
N LEU A 21 1.04 8.73 -5.58
CA LEU A 21 -0.42 8.65 -5.64
C LEU A 21 -1.12 9.81 -4.90
N GLY A 22 -0.36 10.68 -4.21
CA GLY A 22 -0.91 11.80 -3.45
C GLY A 22 -1.33 11.43 -2.02
N VAL A 23 -0.92 10.26 -1.53
CA VAL A 23 -1.07 9.89 -0.12
C VAL A 23 0.03 10.60 0.67
N PRO A 24 -0.30 11.36 1.73
CA PRO A 24 0.71 11.98 2.58
C PRO A 24 1.52 10.90 3.32
N SER A 25 2.73 11.26 3.75
CA SER A 25 3.64 10.35 4.44
C SER A 25 2.90 9.55 5.53
N THR A 26 2.90 8.23 5.37
CA THR A 26 2.07 7.32 6.15
C THR A 26 2.95 6.53 7.11
N LEU A 27 2.50 6.31 8.34
CA LEU A 27 3.25 5.51 9.31
C LEU A 27 3.20 4.04 8.92
N LEU A 28 4.30 3.49 8.40
CA LEU A 28 4.38 2.14 7.85
C LEU A 28 4.78 1.07 8.89
N ASP A 29 4.81 1.42 10.17
CA ASP A 29 5.26 0.59 11.29
C ASP A 29 4.17 -0.31 11.90
N GLN A 30 2.93 -0.22 11.42
CA GLN A 30 1.81 -1.00 11.92
C GLN A 30 0.90 -1.51 10.80
N GLU A 31 0.15 -2.58 11.08
CA GLU A 31 -0.88 -3.07 10.20
C GLU A 31 -1.99 -2.02 10.01
N GLN A 32 -2.28 -1.67 8.75
CA GLN A 32 -3.30 -0.70 8.40
C GLN A 32 -3.71 -0.81 6.94
N ASP A 33 -4.89 -0.32 6.61
CA ASP A 33 -5.32 -0.08 5.24
C ASP A 33 -5.17 1.41 4.91
N ILE A 34 -4.68 1.69 3.71
CA ILE A 34 -4.35 3.02 3.24
C ILE A 34 -5.32 3.39 2.12
N TYR A 35 -6.08 4.45 2.38
CA TYR A 35 -7.10 4.96 1.48
C TYR A 35 -6.72 6.38 1.04
N LEU A 36 -7.03 6.70 -0.20
CA LEU A 36 -7.08 8.08 -0.67
C LEU A 36 -8.52 8.40 -1.04
N GLN A 37 -9.11 9.36 -0.32
CA GLN A 37 -10.55 9.64 -0.39
C GLN A 37 -11.35 8.37 -0.07
N GLU A 38 -12.08 7.80 -1.03
CA GLU A 38 -12.85 6.56 -0.87
C GLU A 38 -12.19 5.34 -1.55
N HIS A 39 -11.00 5.53 -2.13
CA HIS A 39 -10.29 4.47 -2.85
C HIS A 39 -9.26 3.80 -1.94
N HIS A 40 -9.46 2.52 -1.63
CA HIS A 40 -8.41 1.69 -1.01
C HIS A 40 -7.26 1.54 -2.00
N LEU A 41 -6.08 2.06 -1.66
CA LEU A 41 -4.91 2.06 -2.53
C LEU A 41 -3.89 1.01 -2.11
N ALA A 42 -3.71 0.80 -0.82
CA ALA A 42 -2.66 -0.04 -0.31
C ALA A 42 -2.97 -0.58 1.08
N ALA A 43 -2.24 -1.59 1.51
CA ALA A 43 -2.34 -2.16 2.83
C ALA A 43 -0.96 -2.51 3.38
N VAL A 44 -0.76 -2.27 4.66
CA VAL A 44 0.32 -2.84 5.46
C VAL A 44 -0.29 -3.99 6.26
N ARG A 45 0.33 -5.17 6.23
CA ARG A 45 -0.13 -6.35 6.97
C ARG A 45 1.01 -6.96 7.76
N GLN A 46 0.71 -7.42 8.97
CA GLN A 46 1.67 -8.18 9.76
C GLN A 46 1.48 -9.67 9.50
N ILE A 47 2.46 -10.28 8.83
CA ILE A 47 2.42 -11.70 8.48
C ILE A 47 3.63 -12.38 9.12
N GLN A 48 3.39 -13.32 10.04
CA GLN A 48 4.43 -14.05 10.77
C GLN A 48 5.39 -13.14 11.55
N GLY A 49 4.91 -11.99 12.02
CA GLY A 49 5.70 -11.00 12.76
C GLY A 49 6.43 -9.99 11.87
N GLU A 50 6.42 -10.17 10.55
CA GLU A 50 7.02 -9.26 9.58
C GLU A 50 5.95 -8.35 8.96
N LEU A 51 6.27 -7.07 8.77
CA LEU A 51 5.41 -6.15 8.03
C LEU A 51 5.60 -6.35 6.54
N ARG A 52 4.48 -6.52 5.85
CA ARG A 52 4.41 -6.66 4.40
C ARG A 52 3.55 -5.56 3.80
N PHE A 53 3.99 -5.06 2.66
CA PHE A 53 3.41 -3.90 2.01
C PHE A 53 2.74 -4.31 0.71
N TYR A 54 1.49 -3.92 0.53
CA TYR A 54 0.67 -4.34 -0.61
C TYR A 54 0.05 -3.13 -1.30
N LEU A 55 0.22 -3.01 -2.61
CA LEU A 55 -0.46 -2.02 -3.44
C LEU A 55 -1.62 -2.68 -4.19
N ARG A 56 -2.76 -1.99 -4.35
CA ARG A 56 -3.78 -2.45 -5.29
C ARG A 56 -3.33 -2.19 -6.72
N ALA A 57 -3.41 -3.22 -7.57
CA ALA A 57 -3.06 -3.09 -8.99
C ALA A 57 -3.90 -2.02 -9.71
N ASN A 58 -5.16 -1.85 -9.30
CA ASN A 58 -6.03 -0.78 -9.83
C ASN A 58 -5.51 0.63 -9.48
N ALA A 59 -4.73 0.78 -8.40
CA ALA A 59 -4.07 2.04 -8.06
C ALA A 59 -2.81 2.30 -8.92
N LEU A 60 -2.22 1.25 -9.50
CA LEU A 60 -1.06 1.36 -10.40
C LEU A 60 -1.46 1.73 -11.83
N THR A 61 -2.65 1.32 -12.26
CA THR A 61 -3.22 1.71 -13.54
C THR A 61 -3.89 3.08 -13.41
N LYS A 62 -3.11 4.17 -13.51
CA LYS A 62 -3.66 5.48 -13.90
C LYS A 62 -4.26 5.33 -15.30
N GLN A 63 -5.58 5.20 -15.40
CA GLN A 63 -6.31 5.46 -16.64
C GLN A 63 -6.83 6.90 -16.62
#